data_AF-A0A1H8H0B2-F1
#
_entry.id   AF-A0A1H8H0B2-F1
#
_cell.length_a   1.000
_cell.length_b   1.000
_cell.length_c   1.000
_cell.angle_alpha   90.00
_cell.angle_beta   90.00
_cell.angle_gamma   90.00
#
_symmetry.space_group_name_H-M   'P 1'
#
loop_
_entity.id
_entity.type
_entity.pdbx_description
1 polymer ?
#
loop_
_entity_poly.entity_id
_entity_poly.type
_entity_poly.pdbx_seq_one_letter_code
_entity_poly.pdbx_strand_id
1 'polypeptide(L)'
;MAVVRDFHQQNYRSRIGPSIFMNINGELNFVHIKLAKSRREEWDKDILMIRNTWNSIYSNVPFTYKFYDETIANLYKQDRNSAKLISVATCTTIFISCLGLLGLATLTAFQRSKEIGVRKVLGANVAAIIQLLSVDFLVLMLIAVTIASPIAWWATNTWLQDFAYHITIQWWMFAVAGSGAVLIALLTVGVQAVKATHANPVNSLPDE
;
A
#
# COMPACT_ATOMS: atom_id res chain seq x y z
N MET A 1 38.80 -9.73 -15.57
CA MET A 1 37.34 -9.71 -15.78
C MET A 1 36.71 -10.67 -14.79
N ALA A 2 36.14 -10.17 -13.70
CA ALA A 2 35.37 -10.98 -12.77
C ALA A 2 33.88 -10.72 -13.05
N VAL A 3 33.13 -11.77 -13.36
CA VAL A 3 31.67 -11.70 -13.51
C VAL A 3 31.10 -11.68 -12.09
N VAL A 4 30.80 -10.48 -11.61
CA VAL A 4 30.08 -10.29 -10.34
C VAL A 4 28.59 -10.55 -10.63
N ARG A 5 27.93 -11.36 -9.80
CA ARG A 5 26.47 -11.54 -9.87
C ARG A 5 25.77 -10.19 -9.67
N ASP A 6 24.69 -9.95 -10.42
CA ASP A 6 23.92 -8.71 -10.45
C ASP A 6 23.92 -7.94 -9.11
N PHE A 7 24.67 -6.85 -9.05
CA PHE A 7 24.85 -6.04 -7.86
C PHE A 7 24.02 -4.77 -7.99
N HIS A 8 23.03 -4.60 -7.10
CA HIS A 8 22.16 -3.43 -7.11
C HIS A 8 22.93 -2.21 -6.58
N GLN A 9 23.49 -1.39 -7.48
CA GLN A 9 24.23 -0.17 -7.12
C GLN A 9 23.36 1.11 -7.10
N GLN A 10 22.13 1.06 -7.59
CA GLN A 10 21.22 2.22 -7.64
C GLN A 10 19.76 1.85 -7.34
N ASN A 11 18.93 2.89 -7.13
CA ASN A 11 17.47 2.83 -6.90
C ASN A 11 16.77 1.80 -7.80
N TYR A 12 15.67 1.19 -7.32
CA TYR A 12 14.83 0.26 -8.09
C TYR A 12 14.22 0.83 -9.39
N ARG A 13 14.41 2.13 -9.64
CA ARG A 13 14.01 2.84 -10.85
C ARG A 13 15.00 2.69 -12.01
N SER A 14 16.26 2.31 -11.76
CA SER A 14 17.23 2.10 -12.85
C SER A 14 17.43 0.60 -13.13
N ARG A 15 17.40 0.25 -14.43
CA ARG A 15 17.70 -1.10 -14.91
C ARG A 15 19.15 -1.44 -14.56
N ILE A 16 19.41 -2.67 -14.14
CA ILE A 16 20.78 -3.18 -14.00
C ILE A 16 21.37 -3.23 -15.41
N GLY A 17 22.06 -2.16 -15.79
CA GLY A 17 22.87 -2.13 -17.01
C GLY A 17 24.10 -3.01 -16.82
N PRO A 18 24.64 -3.62 -17.89
CA PRO A 18 25.90 -4.37 -17.80
C PRO A 18 26.98 -3.45 -17.23
N SER A 19 27.39 -3.73 -16.00
CA SER A 19 28.44 -2.98 -15.31
C SER A 19 29.77 -3.64 -15.63
N ILE A 20 30.64 -2.92 -16.34
CA ILE A 20 32.00 -3.37 -16.58
C ILE A 20 32.86 -2.81 -15.47
N PHE A 21 33.31 -3.69 -14.57
CA PHE A 21 34.41 -3.38 -13.67
C PHE A 21 35.71 -3.37 -14.47
N MET A 22 36.03 -2.22 -15.06
CA MET A 22 37.33 -1.98 -15.67
C MET A 22 38.28 -1.44 -14.60
N ASN A 23 39.40 -2.13 -14.40
CA ASN A 23 40.55 -1.56 -13.72
C ASN A 23 41.23 -0.62 -14.74
N ILE A 24 40.89 0.68 -14.65
CA ILE A 24 41.60 1.72 -15.38
C ILE A 24 42.77 2.13 -14.48
N ASN A 25 43.97 1.67 -14.83
CA ASN A 25 45.21 2.09 -14.17
C ASN A 25 45.34 3.62 -14.29
N GLY A 26 44.94 4.36 -13.26
CA GLY A 26 45.08 5.82 -13.21
C GLY A 26 44.17 6.54 -12.22
N GLU A 27 42.93 6.08 -12.01
CA GLU A 27 41.96 6.77 -11.14
C GLU A 27 41.20 5.81 -10.21
N LEU A 28 41.81 5.49 -9.07
CA LEU A 28 41.12 4.83 -7.96
C LEU A 28 40.22 5.84 -7.24
N ASN A 29 39.02 6.08 -7.76
CA ASN A 29 38.09 7.02 -7.15
C ASN A 29 37.42 6.48 -5.87
N PHE A 30 37.28 5.14 -5.72
CA PHE A 30 36.68 4.52 -4.55
C PHE A 30 37.32 3.16 -4.22
N VAL A 31 37.56 2.90 -2.94
CA VAL A 31 38.02 1.60 -2.42
C VAL A 31 36.94 1.00 -1.54
N HIS A 32 36.49 -0.21 -1.87
CA HIS A 32 35.54 -0.96 -1.06
C HIS A 32 36.29 -1.98 -0.20
N ILE A 33 36.19 -1.84 1.12
CA ILE A 33 36.85 -2.73 2.08
C ILE A 33 35.77 -3.49 2.84
N LYS A 34 35.79 -4.82 2.77
CA LYS A 34 34.91 -5.69 3.55
C LYS A 34 35.55 -5.92 4.92
N LEU A 35 34.90 -5.44 5.99
CA LEU A 35 35.35 -5.67 7.36
C LEU A 35 35.02 -7.11 7.78
N ALA A 36 35.95 -7.79 8.44
CA ALA A 36 35.89 -9.23 8.70
C ALA A 36 34.92 -9.63 9.83
N LYS A 37 34.45 -8.67 10.65
CA LYS A 37 33.66 -8.93 11.85
C LYS A 37 32.27 -8.27 11.80
N SER A 38 31.26 -8.99 12.28
CA SER A 38 29.84 -8.62 12.15
C SER A 38 29.33 -7.55 13.14
N ARG A 39 30.15 -7.08 14.10
CA ARG A 39 29.73 -6.11 15.12
C ARG A 39 30.32 -4.72 14.86
N ARG A 40 29.44 -3.72 14.78
CA ARG A 40 29.75 -2.31 14.48
C ARG A 40 30.69 -1.66 15.51
N GLU A 41 30.62 -2.09 16.77
CA GLU A 41 31.42 -1.60 17.90
C GLU A 41 32.93 -1.92 17.77
N GLU A 42 33.30 -2.93 16.96
CA GLU A 42 34.72 -3.29 16.76
C GLU A 42 35.34 -2.59 15.53
N TRP A 43 34.52 -1.94 14.70
CA TRP A 43 34.97 -1.33 13.44
C TRP A 43 35.76 -0.04 13.65
N ASP A 44 35.62 0.62 14.78
CA ASP A 44 36.37 1.86 15.07
C ASP A 44 37.89 1.64 15.02
N LYS A 45 38.35 0.48 15.51
CA LYS A 45 39.77 0.09 15.48
C LYS A 45 40.24 -0.20 14.05
N ASP A 46 39.44 -0.90 13.28
CA ASP A 46 39.74 -1.23 11.88
C ASP A 46 39.77 0.04 11.01
N ILE A 47 38.82 0.96 11.21
CA ILE A 47 38.75 2.25 10.50
C ILE A 47 39.94 3.14 10.88
N LEU A 48 40.36 3.15 12.15
CA LEU A 48 41.58 3.86 12.58
C LEU A 48 42.84 3.29 11.92
N MET A 49 42.97 1.96 11.85
CA MET A 49 44.10 1.31 11.17
C MET A 49 44.12 1.65 9.67
N ILE A 50 42.95 1.61 9.01
CA ILE A 50 42.81 1.99 7.61
C ILE A 50 43.16 3.47 7.41
N ARG A 51 42.67 4.37 8.27
CA ARG A 51 42.98 5.81 8.24
C ARG A 51 44.49 6.07 8.37
N ASN A 52 45.15 5.42 9.32
CA ASN A 52 46.58 5.61 9.55
C ASN A 52 47.40 5.10 8.36
N THR A 53 47.02 3.96 7.80
CA THR A 53 47.65 3.40 6.59
C THR A 53 47.41 4.32 5.38
N TRP A 54 46.20 4.84 5.23
CA TRP A 54 45.85 5.79 4.18
C TRP A 54 46.68 7.07 4.26
N ASN A 55 46.78 7.67 5.45
CA ASN A 55 47.56 8.89 5.67
C ASN A 55 49.07 8.66 5.45
N SER A 56 49.57 7.45 5.69
CA SER A 56 50.97 7.10 5.42
C SER A 56 51.30 7.00 3.93
N ILE A 57 50.32 6.69 3.09
CA ILE A 57 50.49 6.52 1.65
C ILE A 57 50.11 7.81 0.91
N TYR A 58 49.06 8.50 1.36
CA TYR A 58 48.48 9.67 0.74
C TYR A 58 48.28 10.81 1.75
N SER A 59 49.36 11.50 2.12
CA SER A 59 49.35 12.58 3.11
C SER A 59 48.54 13.83 2.70
N ASN A 60 48.31 14.03 1.40
CA ASN A 60 47.64 15.20 0.84
C ASN A 60 46.15 14.96 0.50
N VAL A 61 45.58 13.79 0.79
CA VAL A 61 44.18 13.46 0.48
C VAL A 61 43.41 13.15 1.77
N PRO A 62 42.33 13.90 2.09
CA PRO A 62 41.57 13.67 3.31
C PRO A 62 40.88 12.29 3.27
N PHE A 63 41.10 11.50 4.33
CA PHE A 63 40.41 10.21 4.49
C PHE A 63 38.91 10.43 4.67
N THR A 64 38.13 10.07 3.64
CA THR A 64 36.67 10.07 3.67
C THR A 64 36.15 8.66 3.50
N TYR A 65 35.15 8.29 4.29
CA TYR A 65 34.52 6.98 4.22
C TYR A 65 33.00 7.13 4.32
N LYS A 66 32.26 6.22 3.70
CA LYS A 66 30.81 6.13 3.78
C LYS A 66 30.41 4.68 4.02
N PHE A 67 29.53 4.45 4.99
CA PHE A 67 28.97 3.12 5.17
C PHE A 67 27.99 2.80 4.04
N TYR A 68 28.04 1.56 3.57
CA TYR A 68 27.14 1.10 2.51
C TYR A 68 25.68 1.10 2.99
N ASP A 69 25.44 0.75 4.25
CA ASP A 69 24.12 0.76 4.88
C ASP A 69 23.47 2.14 4.87
N GLU A 70 24.24 3.21 5.12
CA GLU A 70 23.73 4.59 5.09
C GLU A 70 23.44 5.07 3.67
N THR A 71 24.25 4.60 2.70
CA THR A 71 24.05 4.91 1.29
C THR A 71 22.77 4.23 0.79
N ILE A 72 22.59 2.95 1.10
CA ILE A 72 21.34 2.22 0.85
C ILE A 72 20.17 2.89 1.58
N ALA A 73 20.29 3.22 2.87
CA ALA A 73 19.19 3.84 3.62
C ALA A 73 18.76 5.19 3.01
N ASN A 74 19.69 6.00 2.52
CA ASN A 74 19.39 7.26 1.85
C ASN A 74 18.75 7.07 0.46
N LEU A 75 19.18 6.07 -0.32
CA LEU A 75 18.53 5.73 -1.59
C LEU A 75 17.04 5.40 -1.39
N TYR A 76 16.71 4.68 -0.31
CA TYR A 76 15.35 4.21 -0.04
C TYR A 76 14.48 5.21 0.74
N LYS A 77 15.08 6.30 1.24
CA LYS A 77 14.38 7.29 2.07
C LYS A 77 13.25 7.98 1.31
N GLN A 78 13.47 8.25 0.03
CA GLN A 78 12.46 8.89 -0.83
C GLN A 78 11.26 7.96 -1.09
N ASP A 79 11.52 6.69 -1.45
CA ASP A 79 10.46 5.70 -1.69
C ASP A 79 9.65 5.39 -0.43
N ARG A 80 10.31 5.30 0.74
CA ARG A 80 9.63 5.11 2.03
C ARG A 80 8.68 6.27 2.37
N ASN A 81 9.10 7.51 2.09
CA ASN A 81 8.26 8.67 2.35
C ASN A 81 7.03 8.67 1.43
N SER A 82 7.21 8.40 0.14
CA SER A 82 6.08 8.27 -0.81
C SER A 82 5.12 7.15 -0.40
N ALA A 83 5.63 5.98 -0.03
CA ALA A 83 4.80 4.87 0.44
C ALA A 83 4.00 5.23 1.71
N LYS A 84 4.62 5.98 2.64
CA LYS A 84 3.95 6.45 3.86
C LYS A 84 2.82 7.44 3.55
N LEU A 85 3.04 8.39 2.63
CA LEU A 85 2.01 9.35 2.21
C LEU A 85 0.83 8.64 1.54
N ILE A 86 1.11 7.70 0.62
CA ILE A 86 0.09 6.89 -0.03
C ILE A 86 -0.68 6.08 1.00
N SER A 87 0.00 5.41 1.93
CA SER A 87 -0.64 4.60 2.97
C SER A 87 -1.60 5.42 3.86
N VAL A 88 -1.18 6.61 4.28
CA VAL A 88 -2.05 7.51 5.05
C VAL A 88 -3.24 7.98 4.21
N ALA A 89 -3.01 8.37 2.95
CA ALA A 89 -4.08 8.78 2.05
C ALA A 89 -5.08 7.64 1.79
N THR A 90 -4.60 6.42 1.55
CA THR A 90 -5.45 5.22 1.38
C THR A 90 -6.29 4.96 2.62
N CYS A 91 -5.70 5.04 3.82
CA CYS A 91 -6.43 4.86 5.08
C CYS A 91 -7.57 5.88 5.22
N THR A 92 -7.27 7.16 5.00
CA THR A 92 -8.28 8.24 5.05
C THR A 92 -9.36 8.06 3.99
N THR A 93 -8.99 7.70 2.77
CA THR A 93 -9.95 7.44 1.69
C THR A 93 -10.90 6.30 2.04
N ILE A 94 -10.38 5.17 2.55
CA ILE A 94 -11.22 4.06 3.00
C ILE A 94 -12.19 4.52 4.10
N PHE A 95 -11.70 5.30 5.06
CA PHE A 95 -12.53 5.83 6.15
C PHE A 95 -13.67 6.71 5.63
N ILE A 96 -13.38 7.65 4.73
CA ILE A 96 -14.38 8.53 4.11
C ILE A 96 -15.36 7.72 3.25
N SER A 97 -14.87 6.75 2.47
CA SER A 97 -15.73 5.87 1.68
C SER A 97 -16.70 5.07 2.55
N CYS A 98 -16.26 4.58 3.72
CA CYS A 98 -17.14 3.90 4.67
C CYS A 98 -18.24 4.84 5.21
N LEU A 99 -17.91 6.10 5.51
CA LEU A 99 -18.90 7.10 5.92
C LEU A 99 -19.91 7.41 4.80
N GLY A 100 -19.45 7.50 3.55
CA GLY A 100 -20.33 7.69 2.39
C GLY A 100 -21.28 6.51 2.18
N LEU A 101 -20.78 5.28 2.28
CA LEU A 101 -21.59 4.06 2.21
C LEU A 101 -22.62 4.01 3.34
N LEU A 102 -22.24 4.38 4.57
CA LEU A 102 -23.17 4.49 5.70
C LEU A 102 -24.28 5.51 5.43
N GLY A 103 -23.93 6.69 4.89
CA GLY A 103 -24.89 7.73 4.54
C GLY A 103 -25.89 7.28 3.49
N LEU A 104 -25.40 6.68 2.40
CA LEU A 104 -26.23 6.12 1.33
C LEU A 104 -27.15 5.01 1.86
N ALA A 105 -26.61 4.04 2.61
CA ALA A 105 -27.40 2.95 3.19
C ALA A 105 -28.51 3.46 4.11
N THR A 106 -28.22 4.51 4.90
CA THR A 106 -29.20 5.14 5.79
C THR A 106 -30.31 5.84 5.00
N LEU A 107 -29.95 6.60 3.96
CA LEU A 107 -30.93 7.27 3.08
C LEU A 107 -31.81 6.25 2.33
N THR A 108 -31.23 5.17 1.81
CA THR A 108 -31.99 4.10 1.15
C THR A 108 -32.93 3.40 2.12
N ALA A 109 -32.49 3.17 3.37
CA ALA A 109 -33.35 2.61 4.41
C ALA A 109 -34.54 3.54 4.75
N PHE A 110 -34.31 4.87 4.81
CA PHE A 110 -35.38 5.85 4.98
C PHE A 110 -36.35 5.88 3.80
N GLN A 111 -35.86 5.88 2.56
CA GLN A 111 -36.70 5.90 1.35
C GLN A 111 -37.56 4.63 1.22
N ARG A 112 -37.02 3.47 1.61
CA ARG A 112 -37.74 2.19 1.57
C ARG A 112 -38.49 1.85 2.86
N SER A 113 -38.44 2.70 3.88
CA SER A 113 -39.13 2.49 5.16
C SER A 113 -40.65 2.30 5.01
N LYS A 114 -41.29 2.98 4.05
CA LYS A 114 -42.72 2.81 3.74
C LYS A 114 -43.05 1.42 3.21
N GLU A 115 -42.29 0.89 2.25
CA GLU A 115 -42.50 -0.47 1.71
C GLU A 115 -42.17 -1.55 2.75
N ILE A 116 -41.11 -1.33 3.53
CA ILE A 116 -40.69 -2.21 4.61
C ILE A 116 -41.73 -2.26 5.73
N GLY A 117 -42.31 -1.10 6.09
CA GLY A 117 -43.38 -0.98 7.07
C GLY A 117 -44.63 -1.76 6.67
N VAL A 118 -45.10 -1.62 5.42
CA VAL A 118 -46.25 -2.38 4.90
C VAL A 118 -45.98 -3.89 4.91
N ARG A 119 -44.80 -4.34 4.48
CA ARG A 119 -44.42 -5.76 4.50
C ARG A 119 -44.29 -6.32 5.93
N LYS A 120 -43.79 -5.55 6.89
CA LYS A 120 -43.65 -5.98 8.30
C LYS A 120 -45.02 -6.19 8.94
N VAL A 121 -46.01 -5.34 8.63
CA VAL A 121 -47.40 -5.49 9.09
C VAL A 121 -48.08 -6.70 8.44
N LEU A 122 -47.69 -7.06 7.21
CA LEU A 122 -48.12 -8.29 6.53
C LEU A 122 -47.39 -9.56 7.00
N GLY A 123 -46.57 -9.49 8.07
CA GLY A 123 -45.89 -10.65 8.65
C GLY A 123 -44.57 -11.04 7.98
N ALA A 124 -43.98 -10.16 7.16
CA ALA A 124 -42.70 -10.47 6.51
C ALA A 124 -41.55 -10.57 7.53
N ASN A 125 -40.76 -11.64 7.40
CA ASN A 125 -39.58 -11.90 8.23
C ASN A 125 -38.55 -10.77 8.09
N VAL A 126 -38.02 -10.30 9.23
CA VAL A 126 -36.95 -9.28 9.32
C VAL A 126 -35.73 -9.69 8.49
N ALA A 127 -35.41 -10.98 8.42
CA ALA A 127 -34.32 -11.50 7.60
C ALA A 127 -34.51 -11.28 6.09
N ALA A 128 -35.75 -11.29 5.58
CA ALA A 128 -36.03 -11.07 4.17
C ALA A 128 -35.80 -9.61 3.76
N ILE A 129 -36.05 -8.67 4.67
CA ILE A 129 -35.79 -7.23 4.47
C ILE A 129 -34.29 -6.96 4.43
N ILE A 130 -33.54 -7.57 5.35
CA ILE A 130 -32.07 -7.47 5.38
C ILE A 130 -31.48 -8.04 4.09
N GLN A 131 -31.95 -9.21 3.64
CA GLN A 131 -31.45 -9.86 2.42
C GLN A 131 -31.74 -9.01 1.18
N LEU A 132 -32.94 -8.44 1.04
CA LEU A 132 -33.28 -7.59 -0.10
C LEU A 132 -32.37 -6.35 -0.16
N LEU A 133 -32.14 -5.70 0.98
CA LEU A 133 -31.29 -4.50 1.06
C LEU A 133 -29.81 -4.84 0.80
N SER A 134 -29.33 -5.96 1.30
CA SER A 134 -27.96 -6.42 1.05
C SER A 134 -27.72 -6.81 -0.40
N VAL A 135 -28.68 -7.47 -1.07
CA VAL A 135 -28.54 -7.92 -2.47
C VAL A 135 -28.47 -6.73 -3.42
N ASP A 136 -29.35 -5.74 -3.28
CA ASP A 136 -29.33 -4.54 -4.13
C ASP A 136 -27.99 -3.80 -4.02
N PHE A 137 -27.44 -3.73 -2.81
CA PHE A 137 -26.16 -3.10 -2.56
C PHE A 137 -24.97 -3.91 -3.09
N LEU A 138 -25.02 -5.25 -2.97
CA LEU A 138 -24.02 -6.15 -3.52
C LEU A 138 -23.93 -6.06 -5.04
N VAL A 139 -25.07 -5.93 -5.75
CA VAL A 139 -25.09 -5.79 -7.20
C VAL A 139 -24.39 -4.49 -7.63
N LEU A 140 -24.71 -3.37 -6.99
CA LEU A 140 -24.04 -2.09 -7.25
C LEU A 140 -22.53 -2.18 -6.99
N MET A 141 -22.13 -2.89 -5.93
CA MET A 141 -20.73 -3.08 -5.59
C MET A 141 -19.98 -3.96 -6.59
N LEU A 142 -20.59 -5.05 -7.07
CA LEU A 142 -20.02 -5.90 -8.11
C LEU A 142 -19.77 -5.12 -9.41
N ILE A 143 -20.72 -4.28 -9.80
CA ILE A 143 -20.58 -3.40 -10.97
C ILE A 143 -19.41 -2.44 -10.76
N ALA A 144 -19.34 -1.80 -9.58
CA ALA A 144 -18.26 -0.87 -9.25
C ALA A 144 -16.88 -1.56 -9.29
N VAL A 145 -16.72 -2.75 -8.71
CA VAL A 145 -15.46 -3.51 -8.72
C VAL A 145 -15.08 -3.94 -10.14
N THR A 146 -16.05 -4.35 -10.94
CA THR A 146 -15.82 -4.77 -12.34
C THR A 146 -15.29 -3.62 -13.19
N ILE A 147 -15.80 -2.40 -12.98
CA ILE A 147 -15.34 -1.20 -13.70
C ILE A 147 -14.03 -0.66 -13.11
N ALA A 148 -13.88 -0.68 -11.78
CA ALA A 148 -12.69 -0.17 -11.11
C ALA A 148 -11.44 -1.02 -11.38
N SER A 149 -11.58 -2.35 -11.50
CA SER A 149 -10.46 -3.28 -11.72
C SER A 149 -9.62 -2.96 -12.97
N PRO A 150 -10.18 -2.79 -14.18
CA PRO A 150 -9.40 -2.44 -15.37
C PRO A 150 -8.79 -1.03 -15.30
N ILE A 151 -9.50 -0.07 -14.68
CA ILE A 151 -8.98 1.29 -14.48
C ILE A 151 -7.77 1.27 -13.54
N ALA A 152 -7.89 0.57 -12.42
CA ALA A 152 -6.82 0.41 -11.44
C ALA A 152 -5.62 -0.35 -12.05
N TRP A 153 -5.88 -1.39 -12.85
CA TRP A 153 -4.84 -2.10 -13.58
C TRP A 153 -4.09 -1.17 -14.55
N TRP A 154 -4.81 -0.38 -15.34
CA TRP A 154 -4.21 0.57 -16.28
C TRP A 154 -3.36 1.62 -15.56
N ALA A 155 -3.91 2.29 -14.54
CA ALA A 155 -3.20 3.32 -13.79
C ALA A 155 -1.94 2.77 -13.09
N THR A 156 -2.05 1.58 -12.49
CA THR A 156 -0.92 0.96 -11.78
C THR A 156 0.12 0.46 -12.77
N ASN A 157 -0.27 -0.07 -13.93
CA ASN A 157 0.67 -0.52 -14.96
C ASN A 157 1.44 0.66 -15.57
N THR A 158 0.76 1.78 -15.86
CA THR A 158 1.42 3.02 -16.31
C THR A 158 2.40 3.54 -15.25
N TRP A 159 2.02 3.51 -13.97
CA TRP A 159 2.91 3.92 -12.88
C TRP A 159 4.09 2.95 -12.67
N LEU A 160 3.88 1.64 -12.86
CA LEU A 160 4.92 0.62 -12.72
C LEU A 160 5.97 0.67 -13.84
N GLN A 161 5.65 1.21 -15.01
CA GLN A 161 6.60 1.34 -16.13
C GLN A 161 7.80 2.23 -15.79
N ASP A 162 7.64 3.17 -14.85
CA ASP A 162 8.74 4.03 -14.36
C ASP A 162 9.72 3.30 -13.42
N PHE A 163 9.44 2.03 -13.06
CA PHE A 163 10.28 1.22 -12.19
C PHE A 163 10.92 0.09 -12.96
N ALA A 164 12.25 -0.01 -12.93
CA ALA A 164 12.98 -1.07 -13.62
C ALA A 164 12.72 -2.48 -13.04
N TYR A 165 12.30 -2.55 -11.77
CA TYR A 165 11.85 -3.76 -11.10
C TYR A 165 10.36 -3.64 -10.73
N HIS A 166 9.50 -3.96 -11.68
CA HIS A 166 8.04 -3.95 -11.50
C HIS A 166 7.50 -5.35 -11.20
N ILE A 167 6.62 -5.42 -10.19
CA ILE A 167 5.87 -6.63 -9.84
C ILE A 167 4.77 -6.82 -10.89
N THR A 168 4.59 -8.01 -11.44
CA THR A 168 3.44 -8.26 -12.33
C THR A 168 2.16 -8.27 -11.49
N ILE A 169 1.24 -7.35 -11.78
CA ILE A 169 -0.07 -7.33 -11.11
C ILE A 169 -0.82 -8.60 -11.49
N GLN A 170 -0.97 -9.50 -10.52
CA GLN A 170 -1.71 -10.73 -10.72
C GLN A 170 -3.19 -10.50 -10.40
N TRP A 171 -4.07 -11.14 -11.15
CA TRP A 171 -5.52 -11.00 -11.02
C TRP A 171 -6.04 -11.24 -9.59
N TRP A 172 -5.40 -12.14 -8.84
CA TRP A 172 -5.80 -12.45 -7.46
C TRP A 172 -5.74 -11.22 -6.53
N MET A 173 -4.89 -10.22 -6.82
CA MET A 173 -4.80 -9.00 -6.01
C MET A 173 -6.11 -8.21 -6.06
N PHE A 174 -6.73 -8.13 -7.24
CA PHE A 174 -8.06 -7.53 -7.41
C PHE A 174 -9.15 -8.37 -6.73
N ALA A 175 -9.03 -9.70 -6.79
CA ALA A 175 -9.97 -10.59 -6.10
C ALA A 175 -9.91 -10.39 -4.57
N VAL A 176 -8.71 -10.30 -3.99
CA VAL A 176 -8.52 -10.04 -2.55
C VAL A 176 -9.04 -8.64 -2.18
N ALA A 177 -8.65 -7.61 -2.93
CA ALA A 177 -9.12 -6.25 -2.67
C ALA A 177 -10.65 -6.11 -2.81
N GLY A 178 -11.22 -6.70 -3.86
CA GLY A 178 -12.67 -6.74 -4.09
C GLY A 178 -13.40 -7.50 -2.99
N SER A 179 -12.88 -8.66 -2.58
CA SER A 179 -13.46 -9.44 -1.47
C SER A 179 -13.43 -8.68 -0.14
N GLY A 180 -12.32 -7.98 0.15
CA GLY A 180 -12.20 -7.13 1.33
C GLY A 180 -13.18 -5.97 1.31
N ALA A 181 -13.34 -5.31 0.16
CA ALA A 181 -14.33 -4.26 -0.01
C ALA A 181 -15.76 -4.80 0.22
N VAL A 182 -16.11 -5.93 -0.40
CA VAL A 182 -17.42 -6.58 -0.24
C VAL A 182 -17.70 -6.94 1.22
N LEU A 183 -16.72 -7.48 1.93
CA LEU A 183 -16.83 -7.77 3.36
C LEU A 183 -17.14 -6.50 4.17
N ILE A 184 -16.41 -5.42 3.93
CA ILE A 184 -16.63 -4.14 4.64
C ILE A 184 -18.03 -3.60 4.36
N ALA A 185 -18.48 -3.64 3.09
CA ALA A 185 -19.81 -3.18 2.72
C ALA A 185 -20.91 -4.04 3.35
N LEU A 186 -20.76 -5.37 3.35
CA LEU A 186 -21.72 -6.27 3.98
C LEU A 186 -21.82 -6.06 5.49
N LEU A 187 -20.69 -5.88 6.18
CA LEU A 187 -20.69 -5.55 7.60
C LEU A 187 -21.40 -4.21 7.86
N THR A 188 -21.11 -3.21 7.03
CA THR A 188 -21.67 -1.86 7.15
C THR A 188 -23.20 -1.86 6.94
N VAL A 189 -23.67 -2.48 5.86
CA VAL A 189 -25.09 -2.60 5.53
C VAL A 189 -25.80 -3.49 6.53
N GLY A 190 -25.18 -4.60 6.96
CA GLY A 190 -25.74 -5.50 7.97
C GLY A 190 -26.00 -4.78 9.28
N VAL A 191 -25.05 -4.00 9.79
CA VAL A 191 -25.22 -3.19 11.01
C VAL A 191 -26.36 -2.18 10.84
N GLN A 192 -26.45 -1.51 9.69
CA GLN A 192 -27.52 -0.53 9.43
C GLN A 192 -28.90 -1.19 9.29
N ALA A 193 -28.98 -2.34 8.62
CA ALA A 193 -30.23 -3.08 8.45
C ALA A 193 -30.75 -3.62 9.79
N VAL A 194 -29.86 -4.08 10.67
CA VAL A 194 -30.21 -4.46 12.05
C VAL A 194 -30.71 -3.24 12.83
N LYS A 195 -30.03 -2.09 12.75
CA LYS A 195 -30.50 -0.85 13.39
C LYS A 195 -31.86 -0.39 12.85
N ALA A 196 -32.08 -0.44 11.54
CA ALA A 196 -33.34 -0.03 10.91
C ALA A 196 -34.52 -0.94 11.26
N THR A 197 -34.26 -2.23 11.50
CA THR A 197 -35.30 -3.19 11.87
C THR A 197 -35.64 -3.18 13.36
N HIS A 198 -34.67 -2.83 14.21
CA HIS A 198 -34.83 -2.57 15.65
C HIS A 198 -35.35 -1.17 15.98
N ALA A 199 -35.26 -0.20 15.06
CA ALA A 199 -35.90 1.09 15.21
C ALA A 199 -37.40 0.87 15.40
N ASN A 200 -37.86 1.08 16.63
CA ASN A 200 -39.20 0.75 17.07
C ASN A 200 -40.21 1.60 16.29
N PRO A 201 -41.14 1.01 15.52
CA PRO A 201 -42.04 1.76 14.62
C PRO A 201 -43.05 2.66 15.35
N VAL A 202 -43.10 2.61 16.68
CA VAL A 202 -44.07 3.35 17.51
C VAL A 202 -43.73 4.84 17.68
N ASN A 203 -42.49 5.28 17.39
CA ASN A 203 -42.11 6.71 17.47
C ASN A 203 -42.09 7.43 16.10
N SER A 204 -42.57 6.79 15.04
CA SER A 204 -42.54 7.34 13.67
C SER A 204 -43.88 7.91 13.20
N LEU A 205 -44.90 7.92 14.08
CA LEU A 205 -46.12 8.68 13.83
C LEU A 205 -45.83 10.13 14.23
N PRO A 206 -45.76 11.10 13.29
CA PRO A 206 -46.04 12.47 13.68
C PRO A 206 -47.47 12.51 14.22
N ASP A 207 -47.63 12.88 15.48
CA ASP A 207 -48.84 13.56 15.94
C ASP A 207 -48.85 14.96 15.30
N GLU A 208 -49.15 15.01 14.00
CA GLU A 208 -49.73 16.12 13.20
C GLU A 208 -49.70 15.80 11.70
#